data_AF-A0A917YRP8-F1
#
_entry.id   AF-A0A917YRP8-F1
#
_cell.length_a   1.000
_cell.length_b   1.000
_cell.length_c   1.000
_cell.angle_alpha   90.00
_cell.angle_beta   90.00
_cell.angle_gamma   90.00
#
_symmetry.space_group_name_H-M   'P 1'
#
loop_
_entity.id
_entity.type
_entity.pdbx_description
1 polymer ?
#
loop_
_entity_poly.entity_id
_entity_poly.type
_entity_poly.pdbx_seq_one_letter_code
_entity_poly.pdbx_strand_id
1 'polypeptide(L)'
;MFSKADLKPCGGGRGGRAGCGKPVRWTKTEAGSLLGVNPAPDPNGNTAVWRDVTGVLRSRRVTPEHPLAPWERLMMPHVATCKPAARKPPPPPPPQPPRARPAAGATFYAVLGVDRDVDQAGLKTAYRRLARQLHPDVNPGDEAAAERFKAVTEAYAILSDPAKRRIYNLTGRAPRPGR
;
A
#
# COMPACT_ATOMS: atom_id res chain seq x y z
N MET A 1 -22.80 32.76 -10.32
CA MET A 1 -21.59 32.47 -11.14
C MET A 1 -20.56 31.78 -10.25
N PHE A 2 -19.94 30.68 -10.68
CA PHE A 2 -18.94 29.96 -9.86
C PHE A 2 -17.61 30.72 -9.86
N SER A 3 -17.09 31.10 -8.69
CA SER A 3 -15.86 31.88 -8.57
C SER A 3 -14.62 30.96 -8.59
N LYS A 4 -13.49 31.48 -9.06
CA LYS A 4 -12.18 30.80 -8.97
C LYS A 4 -11.72 30.62 -7.51
N ALA A 5 -12.27 31.38 -6.57
CA ALA A 5 -11.99 31.28 -5.14
C ALA A 5 -12.47 29.95 -4.49
N ASP A 6 -13.39 29.23 -5.15
CA ASP A 6 -13.94 27.96 -4.65
C ASP A 6 -13.06 26.74 -5.02
N LEU A 7 -11.90 26.97 -5.67
CA LEU A 7 -10.98 25.93 -6.14
C LEU A 7 -9.94 25.60 -5.07
N LYS A 8 -9.83 24.33 -4.70
CA LYS A 8 -8.75 23.83 -3.84
C LYS A 8 -8.01 22.68 -4.54
N PRO A 9 -6.72 22.46 -4.27
CA PRO A 9 -5.99 21.36 -4.86
C PRO A 9 -6.56 20.00 -4.40
N CYS A 10 -6.64 19.06 -5.35
CA CYS A 10 -6.93 17.67 -5.02
C CYS A 10 -5.81 17.10 -4.14
N GLY A 11 -6.13 16.61 -2.94
CA GLY A 11 -5.20 15.91 -2.03
C GLY A 11 -4.62 16.72 -0.86
N GLY A 12 -4.99 17.99 -0.69
CA GLY A 12 -4.44 18.87 0.36
C GLY A 12 -5.07 18.74 1.76
N GLY A 13 -5.83 17.68 2.04
CA GLY A 13 -6.52 17.48 3.34
C GLY A 13 -5.67 16.73 4.38
N ARG A 14 -6.01 16.88 5.67
CA ARG A 14 -5.40 16.25 6.87
C ARG A 14 -5.48 14.71 6.88
N GLY A 15 -4.90 14.04 5.88
CA GLY A 15 -5.00 12.58 5.73
C GLY A 15 -4.05 11.94 4.71
N GLY A 16 -3.02 12.66 4.23
CA GLY A 16 -1.86 12.04 3.56
C GLY A 16 -2.11 11.25 2.27
N ARG A 17 -3.27 11.42 1.60
CA ARG A 17 -3.47 10.85 0.26
C ARG A 17 -2.94 11.84 -0.78
N ALA A 18 -1.87 11.47 -1.48
CA ALA A 18 -1.34 12.21 -2.62
C ALA A 18 -2.44 12.33 -3.70
N GLY A 19 -3.12 13.48 -3.73
CA GLY A 19 -4.03 13.82 -4.82
C GLY A 19 -3.24 14.29 -6.04
N CYS A 20 -3.92 14.41 -7.17
CA CYS A 20 -3.27 14.77 -8.43
C CYS A 20 -2.81 16.24 -8.50
N GLY A 21 -3.04 17.05 -7.46
CA GLY A 21 -2.67 18.48 -7.41
C GLY A 21 -3.48 19.41 -8.31
N LYS A 22 -4.34 18.88 -9.18
CA LYS A 22 -5.22 19.69 -10.04
C LYS A 22 -6.23 20.48 -9.19
N PRO A 23 -6.61 21.70 -9.61
CA PRO A 23 -7.63 22.48 -8.93
C PRO A 23 -9.00 21.81 -9.08
N VAL A 24 -9.64 21.51 -7.95
CA VAL A 24 -10.97 20.91 -7.89
C VAL A 24 -11.94 21.80 -7.10
N ARG A 25 -13.22 21.76 -7.48
CA ARG A 25 -14.31 22.34 -6.69
C ARG A 25 -14.77 21.31 -5.68
N TRP A 26 -14.74 21.65 -4.40
CA TRP A 26 -15.29 20.80 -3.35
C TRP A 26 -16.76 21.13 -3.15
N THR A 27 -17.61 20.13 -3.34
CA THR A 27 -19.05 20.21 -3.15
C THR A 27 -19.46 19.28 -2.01
N LYS A 28 -20.58 19.58 -1.35
CA LYS A 28 -21.22 18.66 -0.40
C LYS A 28 -22.29 17.84 -1.13
N THR A 29 -22.21 16.52 -1.03
CA THR A 29 -23.29 15.65 -1.49
C THR A 29 -24.49 15.74 -0.54
N GLU A 30 -25.66 15.27 -0.98
CA GLU A 30 -26.85 15.14 -0.11
C GLU A 30 -26.57 14.26 1.12
N ALA A 31 -25.71 13.24 0.97
CA ALA A 31 -25.21 12.40 2.07
C ALA A 31 -24.19 13.11 2.99
N GLY A 32 -23.99 14.43 2.87
CA GLY A 32 -23.09 15.22 3.69
C GLY A 32 -21.59 15.01 3.42
N SER A 33 -21.24 14.18 2.43
CA SER A 33 -19.85 13.86 2.11
C SER A 33 -19.24 14.90 1.16
N LEU A 34 -17.95 15.15 1.28
CA LEU A 34 -17.22 16.04 0.38
C LEU A 34 -16.87 15.32 -0.92
N LEU A 35 -17.30 15.87 -2.05
CA LEU A 35 -16.97 15.39 -3.38
C LEU A 35 -16.13 16.45 -4.11
N GLY A 36 -14.99 16.02 -4.65
CA GLY A 36 -14.21 16.85 -5.57
C GLY A 36 -14.78 16.73 -6.97
N VAL A 37 -15.10 17.86 -7.59
CA VAL A 37 -15.66 17.97 -8.94
C VAL A 37 -14.74 18.84 -9.79
N ASN A 38 -14.65 18.53 -11.09
CA ASN A 38 -13.84 19.31 -12.01
C ASN A 38 -14.39 20.75 -12.15
N PRO A 39 -13.51 21.75 -12.35
CA PRO A 39 -13.92 23.15 -12.41
C PRO A 39 -14.58 23.55 -13.73
N ALA A 40 -14.34 22.79 -14.81
CA ALA A 40 -15.01 23.02 -16.08
C ALA A 40 -16.37 22.29 -16.07
N PRO A 41 -17.45 22.92 -16.58
CA PRO A 41 -18.68 22.21 -16.89
C PRO A 41 -18.42 21.25 -18.05
N ASP A 42 -18.82 19.99 -17.88
CA ASP A 42 -18.63 18.93 -18.87
C ASP A 42 -20.01 18.40 -19.29
N PRO A 43 -20.35 18.38 -20.59
CA PRO A 43 -21.63 17.84 -21.06
C PRO A 43 -21.74 16.32 -20.83
N ASN A 44 -20.61 15.64 -20.66
CA ASN A 44 -20.52 14.21 -20.33
C ASN A 44 -20.42 13.95 -18.82
N GLY A 45 -20.54 14.99 -17.98
CA GLY A 45 -20.52 14.85 -16.53
C GLY A 45 -21.77 14.13 -16.03
N ASN A 46 -21.70 13.52 -14.84
CA ASN A 46 -22.84 12.85 -14.20
C ASN A 46 -23.23 13.50 -12.85
N THR A 47 -22.61 14.64 -12.52
CA THR A 47 -22.78 15.31 -11.23
C THR A 47 -23.35 16.72 -11.48
N ALA A 48 -24.58 16.96 -11.05
CA ALA A 48 -25.18 18.29 -11.05
C ALA A 48 -24.67 19.07 -9.84
N VAL A 49 -24.17 20.27 -10.07
CA VAL A 49 -23.64 21.16 -9.03
C VAL A 49 -24.41 22.47 -9.01
N TRP A 50 -24.79 22.93 -7.82
CA TRP A 50 -25.45 24.21 -7.59
C TRP A 50 -24.92 24.87 -6.31
N ARG A 51 -25.33 26.12 -6.10
CA ARG A 51 -25.04 26.88 -4.89
C ARG A 51 -26.35 27.10 -4.14
N ASP A 52 -26.39 26.70 -2.87
CA ASP A 52 -27.55 26.95 -2.01
C ASP A 52 -27.64 28.44 -1.62
N VAL A 53 -28.77 28.83 -1.04
CA VAL A 53 -29.00 30.15 -0.43
C VAL A 53 -27.96 30.52 0.63
N THR A 54 -27.33 29.53 1.28
CA THR A 54 -26.26 29.72 2.26
C THR A 54 -24.88 29.93 1.63
N GLY A 55 -24.79 29.89 0.30
CA GLY A 55 -23.53 29.98 -0.43
C GLY A 55 -22.70 28.69 -0.47
N VAL A 56 -23.19 27.59 0.11
CA VAL A 56 -22.51 26.29 0.04
C VAL A 56 -22.71 25.66 -1.34
N LEU A 57 -21.64 25.11 -1.91
CA LEU A 57 -21.73 24.33 -3.14
C LEU A 57 -22.22 22.92 -2.80
N ARG A 58 -23.34 22.52 -3.40
CA ARG A 58 -23.89 21.18 -3.31
C ARG A 58 -23.80 20.45 -4.64
N SER A 59 -23.78 19.13 -4.55
CA SER A 59 -23.73 18.25 -5.71
C SER A 59 -24.62 17.02 -5.54
N ARG A 60 -25.30 16.62 -6.61
CA ARG A 60 -26.10 15.39 -6.68
C ARG A 60 -25.79 14.63 -7.96
N ARG A 61 -26.01 13.32 -7.96
CA ARG A 61 -25.91 12.52 -9.18
C ARG A 61 -27.13 12.80 -10.06
N VAL A 62 -26.92 13.04 -11.35
CA VAL A 62 -28.02 13.13 -12.31
C VAL A 62 -28.46 11.72 -12.67
N THR A 63 -29.74 11.41 -12.50
CA THR A 63 -30.36 10.15 -12.89
C THR A 63 -31.60 10.44 -13.74
N PRO A 64 -32.10 9.49 -14.54
CA PRO A 64 -33.33 9.68 -15.34
C PRO A 64 -34.53 10.13 -14.51
N GLU A 65 -34.60 9.70 -13.25
CA GLU A 65 -35.66 10.05 -12.30
C GLU A 65 -35.52 11.47 -11.75
N HIS A 66 -34.31 12.04 -11.80
CA HIS A 66 -34.01 13.40 -11.31
C HIS A 66 -33.13 14.13 -12.33
N PRO A 67 -33.71 14.64 -13.44
CA PRO A 67 -32.98 15.31 -14.51
C PRO A 67 -32.35 16.62 -14.04
N LEU A 68 -31.43 17.16 -14.85
CA LEU A 68 -30.74 18.41 -14.57
C LEU A 68 -31.73 19.58 -14.50
N ALA A 69 -31.71 20.34 -13.41
CA ALA A 69 -32.52 21.54 -13.29
C ALA A 69 -31.91 22.70 -14.09
N PRO A 70 -32.71 23.70 -14.53
CA PRO A 70 -32.23 24.81 -15.36
C PRO A 70 -31.11 25.66 -14.72
N TRP A 71 -31.05 25.69 -13.39
CA TRP A 71 -30.06 26.43 -12.60
C TRP A 71 -28.87 25.57 -12.16
N GLU A 72 -28.88 24.28 -12.45
CA GLU A 72 -27.79 23.36 -12.15
C GLU A 72 -26.79 23.30 -13.30
N ARG A 73 -25.54 23.00 -12.98
CA ARG A 73 -24.49 22.81 -13.98
C ARG A 73 -23.95 21.39 -13.89
N LEU A 74 -23.90 20.73 -15.04
CA LEU A 74 -23.37 19.39 -15.16
C LEU A 74 -21.84 19.43 -15.13
N MET A 75 -21.26 18.65 -14.23
CA MET A 75 -19.83 18.58 -14.00
C MET A 75 -19.38 17.13 -13.80
N MET A 76 -18.10 16.88 -14.06
CA MET A 76 -17.49 15.56 -13.93
C MET A 76 -16.91 15.37 -12.52
N PRO A 77 -17.18 14.23 -11.83
CA PRO A 77 -16.54 13.93 -10.56
C PRO A 77 -15.04 13.77 -10.79
N HIS A 78 -14.25 14.50 -10.00
CA HIS A 78 -12.81 14.56 -10.20
C HIS A 78 -12.15 13.18 -10.05
N VAL A 79 -12.72 12.30 -9.22
CA VAL A 79 -12.27 10.91 -9.03
C VAL A 79 -12.13 10.16 -10.36
N ALA A 80 -13.04 10.38 -11.32
CA ALA A 80 -12.98 9.74 -12.65
C ALA A 80 -11.78 10.24 -13.49
N THR A 81 -11.28 11.44 -13.21
CA THR A 81 -10.15 12.07 -13.93
C THR A 81 -8.87 12.15 -13.09
N CYS A 82 -8.93 11.68 -11.85
CA CYS A 82 -7.85 11.78 -10.88
C CYS A 82 -6.84 10.67 -11.17
N LYS A 83 -5.83 10.97 -11.99
CA LYS A 83 -4.62 10.15 -12.07
C LYS A 83 -3.77 10.49 -10.85
N PRO A 84 -3.59 9.59 -9.87
CA PRO A 84 -2.77 9.89 -8.72
C PRO A 84 -1.37 10.27 -9.22
N ALA A 85 -0.78 11.32 -8.65
CA ALA A 85 0.63 11.58 -8.88
C ALA A 85 1.36 10.27 -8.55
N ALA A 86 2.14 9.76 -9.50
CA ALA A 86 2.96 8.58 -9.26
C ALA A 86 3.71 8.84 -7.94
N ARG A 87 3.45 8.02 -6.91
CA ARG A 87 4.25 8.10 -5.68
C ARG A 87 5.69 8.03 -6.16
N LYS A 88 6.51 9.05 -5.85
CA LYS A 88 7.94 8.99 -6.13
C LYS A 88 8.39 7.64 -5.54
N PRO A 89 8.97 6.73 -6.33
CA PRO A 89 9.41 5.45 -5.79
C PRO A 89 10.28 5.76 -4.57
N PRO A 90 10.17 4.98 -3.48
CA PRO A 90 11.05 5.17 -2.34
C PRO A 90 12.50 5.22 -2.86
N PRO A 91 13.36 6.09 -2.30
CA PRO A 91 14.75 6.16 -2.74
C PRO A 91 15.33 4.74 -2.74
N PRO A 92 16.13 4.36 -3.75
CA PRO A 92 16.76 3.05 -3.76
C PRO A 92 17.50 2.86 -2.43
N PRO A 93 17.45 1.66 -1.82
CA PRO A 93 18.24 1.38 -0.62
C PRO A 93 19.72 1.70 -0.90
N PRO A 94 20.50 2.13 0.12
CA PRO A 94 21.90 2.46 -0.06
C PRO A 94 22.64 1.31 -0.76
N PRO A 95 23.68 1.61 -1.57
CA PRO A 95 24.42 0.58 -2.31
C PRO A 95 24.90 -0.48 -1.32
N GLN A 96 24.40 -1.70 -1.50
CA GLN A 96 24.84 -2.83 -0.69
C GLN A 96 26.31 -3.13 -1.02
N PRO A 97 27.15 -3.43 -0.01
CA PRO A 97 28.55 -3.80 -0.25
C PRO A 97 28.64 -5.02 -1.19
N PRO A 98 29.76 -5.18 -1.93
CA PRO A 98 29.90 -6.25 -2.92
C PRO A 98 29.70 -7.63 -2.28
N ARG A 99 28.84 -8.44 -2.91
CA ARG A 99 28.44 -9.79 -2.49
C ARG A 99 29.67 -10.65 -2.19
N ALA A 100 29.83 -11.09 -0.95
CA ALA A 100 30.83 -12.08 -0.58
C ALA A 100 30.39 -13.48 -1.08
N ARG A 101 31.31 -14.24 -1.68
CA ARG A 101 31.11 -15.65 -2.07
C ARG A 101 30.58 -16.48 -0.88
N PRO A 102 29.67 -17.46 -1.08
CA PRO A 102 29.20 -18.28 0.02
C PRO A 102 30.32 -19.19 0.47
N ALA A 103 30.72 -19.08 1.74
CA ALA A 103 31.53 -20.07 2.41
C ALA A 103 30.65 -21.28 2.75
N ALA A 104 31.12 -22.46 2.34
CA ALA A 104 30.50 -23.74 2.60
C ALA A 104 30.31 -23.96 4.11
N GLY A 105 29.07 -24.29 4.48
CA GLY A 105 28.67 -24.65 5.84
C GLY A 105 27.17 -24.43 5.97
N ALA A 106 26.43 -25.42 6.45
CA ALA A 106 24.98 -25.37 6.61
C ALA A 106 24.57 -24.20 7.53
N THR A 107 24.26 -23.05 6.93
CA THR A 107 23.85 -21.85 7.65
C THR A 107 22.32 -21.72 7.62
N PHE A 108 21.70 -21.18 8.67
CA PHE A 108 20.25 -20.90 8.72
C PHE A 108 19.79 -20.00 7.56
N TYR A 109 20.70 -19.20 7.01
CA TYR A 109 20.52 -18.41 5.80
C TYR A 109 20.27 -19.29 4.56
N ALA A 110 21.01 -20.39 4.41
CA ALA A 110 20.80 -21.35 3.32
C ALA A 110 19.46 -22.09 3.43
N VAL A 111 19.02 -22.43 4.65
CA VAL A 111 17.71 -23.10 4.89
C VAL A 111 16.55 -22.19 4.46
N LEU A 112 16.66 -20.88 4.69
CA LEU A 112 15.68 -19.90 4.27
C LEU A 112 15.85 -19.45 2.80
N GLY A 113 16.96 -19.82 2.14
CA GLY A 113 17.30 -19.35 0.80
C GLY A 113 17.55 -17.84 0.74
N VAL A 114 18.04 -17.25 1.82
CA VAL A 114 18.28 -15.81 1.95
C VAL A 114 19.76 -15.52 2.18
N ASP A 115 20.18 -14.32 1.80
CA ASP A 115 21.56 -13.87 2.03
C ASP A 115 21.79 -13.51 3.51
N ARG A 116 23.06 -13.51 3.96
CA ARG A 116 23.43 -13.12 5.33
C ARG A 116 23.13 -11.66 5.63
N ASP A 117 23.06 -10.84 4.59
CA ASP A 117 22.77 -9.40 4.68
C ASP A 117 21.27 -9.07 4.52
N VAL A 118 20.38 -10.08 4.61
CA VAL A 118 18.93 -9.89 4.46
C VAL A 118 18.33 -9.02 5.58
N ASP A 119 17.43 -8.11 5.20
CA ASP A 119 16.63 -7.33 6.15
C ASP A 119 15.56 -8.17 6.84
N GLN A 120 15.12 -7.75 8.03
CA GLN A 120 14.02 -8.35 8.79
C GLN A 120 12.74 -8.53 7.93
N ALA A 121 12.43 -7.54 7.09
CA ALA A 121 11.31 -7.59 6.16
C ALA A 121 11.49 -8.67 5.06
N GLY A 122 12.72 -8.86 4.58
CA GLY A 122 13.07 -9.92 3.63
C GLY A 122 12.96 -11.31 4.25
N LEU A 123 13.46 -11.46 5.48
CA LEU A 123 13.38 -12.71 6.26
C LEU A 123 11.93 -13.16 6.47
N LYS A 124 11.05 -12.24 6.86
CA LYS A 124 9.61 -12.49 7.05
C LYS A 124 8.90 -12.87 5.76
N THR A 125 9.28 -12.25 4.64
CA THR A 125 8.72 -12.55 3.32
C THR A 125 9.14 -13.94 2.84
N ALA A 126 10.42 -14.28 2.99
CA ALA A 126 10.95 -15.60 2.63
C ALA A 126 10.31 -16.72 3.47
N TYR A 127 10.21 -16.52 4.80
CA TYR A 127 9.53 -17.44 5.69
C TYR A 127 8.07 -17.69 5.27
N ARG A 128 7.31 -16.63 4.96
CA ARG A 128 5.91 -16.75 4.52
C ARG A 128 5.77 -17.53 3.21
N ARG A 129 6.71 -17.37 2.27
CA ARG A 129 6.73 -18.10 1.01
C ARG A 129 6.98 -19.59 1.24
N LEU A 130 7.99 -19.91 2.04
CA LEU A 130 8.34 -21.30 2.37
C LEU A 130 7.26 -21.99 3.21
N ALA A 131 6.70 -21.28 4.19
CA ALA A 131 5.61 -21.80 5.03
C ALA A 131 4.38 -22.18 4.21
N ARG A 132 4.04 -21.43 3.16
CA ARG A 132 2.95 -21.77 2.24
C ARG A 132 3.29 -22.96 1.35
N GLN A 133 4.54 -23.07 0.91
CA GLN A 133 4.99 -24.17 0.05
C GLN A 133 5.10 -25.50 0.79
N LEU A 134 5.47 -25.45 2.08
CA LEU A 134 5.69 -26.62 2.94
C LEU A 134 4.52 -26.87 3.89
N HIS A 135 3.39 -26.20 3.70
CA HIS A 135 2.25 -26.33 4.60
C HIS A 135 1.65 -27.75 4.51
N PRO A 136 1.29 -28.39 5.63
CA PRO A 136 0.72 -29.74 5.63
C PRO A 136 -0.63 -29.84 4.91
N ASP A 137 -1.34 -28.71 4.77
CA ASP A 137 -2.60 -28.61 4.01
C ASP A 137 -2.41 -28.77 2.49
N VAL A 138 -1.26 -28.31 1.95
CA VAL A 138 -0.96 -28.43 0.51
C VAL A 138 -0.12 -29.67 0.18
N ASN A 139 0.61 -30.23 1.15
CA ASN A 139 1.35 -31.48 0.97
C ASN A 139 0.96 -32.50 2.07
N PRO A 140 -0.25 -33.06 2.01
CA PRO A 140 -0.66 -34.10 2.95
C PRO A 140 0.20 -35.35 2.76
N GLY A 141 0.93 -35.77 3.81
CA GLY A 141 1.69 -37.03 3.85
C GLY A 141 3.18 -36.94 3.48
N ASP A 142 3.72 -35.74 3.29
CA ASP A 142 5.12 -35.56 2.86
C ASP A 142 6.04 -35.27 4.06
N GLU A 143 6.68 -36.32 4.62
CA GLU A 143 7.56 -36.21 5.80
C GLU A 143 8.74 -35.25 5.56
N ALA A 144 9.25 -35.20 4.32
CA ALA A 144 10.31 -34.28 3.91
C ALA A 144 9.87 -32.80 3.99
N ALA A 145 8.58 -32.50 3.73
CA ALA A 145 8.06 -31.14 3.85
C ALA A 145 7.95 -30.73 5.32
N ALA A 146 7.55 -31.67 6.20
CA ALA A 146 7.48 -31.44 7.64
C ALA A 146 8.87 -31.20 8.26
N GLU A 147 9.89 -31.95 7.86
CA GLU A 147 11.27 -31.73 8.32
C GLU A 147 11.83 -30.38 7.87
N ARG A 148 11.62 -30.02 6.58
CA ARG A 148 12.02 -28.71 6.07
C ARG A 148 11.29 -27.57 6.76
N PHE A 149 10.00 -27.74 7.06
CA PHE A 149 9.21 -26.73 7.77
C PHE A 149 9.74 -26.47 9.19
N LYS A 150 10.11 -27.54 9.92
CA LYS A 150 10.74 -27.44 11.25
C LYS A 150 12.06 -26.66 11.15
N ALA A 151 12.93 -27.02 10.21
CA ALA A 151 14.21 -26.35 10.00
C ALA A 151 14.05 -24.86 9.62
N VAL A 152 13.09 -24.54 8.75
CA VAL A 152 12.75 -23.15 8.34
C VAL A 152 12.24 -22.32 9.52
N THR A 153 11.44 -22.93 10.39
CA THR A 153 10.87 -22.24 11.57
C THR A 153 11.94 -21.98 12.63
N GLU A 154 12.84 -22.94 12.87
CA GLU A 154 13.98 -22.77 13.77
C GLU A 154 14.95 -21.68 13.26
N ALA A 155 15.28 -21.72 11.97
CA ALA A 155 16.09 -20.70 11.31
C ALA A 155 15.49 -19.30 11.47
N TYR A 156 14.18 -19.17 11.24
CA TYR A 156 13.48 -17.90 11.39
C TYR A 156 13.45 -17.42 12.85
N ALA A 157 13.26 -18.30 13.83
CA ALA A 157 13.23 -17.94 15.25
C ALA A 157 14.56 -17.35 15.76
N ILE A 158 15.70 -17.81 15.20
CA ILE A 158 17.03 -17.31 15.54
C ILE A 158 17.34 -16.01 14.78
N LEU A 159 16.98 -15.93 13.50
CA LEU A 159 17.31 -14.79 12.64
C LEU A 159 16.35 -13.60 12.79
N SER A 160 15.13 -13.83 13.28
CA SER A 160 14.14 -12.76 13.51
C SER A 160 14.48 -11.88 14.72
N ASP A 161 15.23 -12.38 15.70
CA ASP A 161 15.67 -11.60 16.84
C ASP A 161 17.08 -11.01 16.56
N PRO A 162 17.24 -9.67 16.54
CA PRO A 162 18.53 -9.05 16.28
C PRO A 162 19.62 -9.44 17.30
N ALA A 163 19.26 -9.72 18.56
CA ALA A 163 20.22 -10.17 19.56
C ALA A 163 20.72 -11.58 19.25
N LYS A 164 19.81 -12.51 18.92
CA LYS A 164 20.16 -13.89 18.55
C LYS A 164 20.90 -13.97 17.22
N ARG A 165 20.53 -13.14 16.23
CA ARG A 165 21.24 -13.00 14.96
C ARG A 165 22.67 -12.53 15.17
N ARG A 166 22.88 -11.55 16.06
CA ARG A 166 24.23 -11.08 16.39
C ARG A 166 25.08 -12.18 17.01
N ILE A 167 24.51 -12.94 17.95
CA ILE A 167 25.19 -14.10 18.57
C ILE A 167 25.52 -15.14 17.50
N TYR A 168 24.57 -15.51 16.65
CA TYR A 168 24.78 -16.48 15.57
C TYR A 168 25.88 -16.05 14.59
N ASN A 169 25.93 -14.76 14.24
CA ASN A 169 26.97 -14.23 13.36
C ASN A 169 28.35 -14.22 14.02
N LEU A 170 28.43 -14.11 15.35
CA LEU A 170 29.69 -14.11 16.11
C LEU A 170 30.20 -15.52 16.41
N THR A 171 29.33 -16.46 16.74
CA THR A 171 29.72 -17.82 17.16
C THR A 171 29.66 -18.84 16.03
N GLY A 172 29.04 -18.50 14.89
CA GLY A 172 28.79 -19.43 13.79
C GLY A 172 27.89 -20.61 14.17
N ARG A 173 27.30 -20.59 15.38
CA ARG A 173 26.54 -21.69 15.95
C ARG A 173 25.19 -21.21 16.45
N ALA A 174 24.17 -22.01 16.22
CA ALA A 174 22.85 -21.78 16.77
C ALA A 174 22.93 -21.62 18.30
N PRO A 175 22.33 -20.56 18.88
CA PRO A 175 22.14 -20.52 20.33
C PRO A 175 21.29 -21.74 20.72
N ARG A 176 21.77 -22.55 21.66
CA ARG A 176 21.02 -23.71 22.13
C ARG A 176 19.69 -23.24 22.73
N PRO A 177 18.54 -23.85 22.37
CA PRO A 177 17.31 -23.62 23.11
C PRO A 177 17.55 -24.00 24.57
N GLY A 178 17.06 -23.15 25.49
CA GLY A 178 17.43 -23.15 26.91
C GLY A 178 17.43 -24.54 27.56
N ARG A 179 18.49 -24.79 28.33
CA ARG A 179 18.62 -25.90 29.29
C ARG A 179 17.86 -25.57 30.57
#